data_AF-A0A0N4T8W0-F1
#
_entry.id   AF-A0A0N4T8W0-F1
#
_cell.length_a   1.000
_cell.length_b   1.000
_cell.length_c   1.000
_cell.angle_alpha   90.00
_cell.angle_beta   90.00
_cell.angle_gamma   90.00
#
_symmetry.space_group_name_H-M   'P 1'
#
loop_
_entity.id
_entity.type
_entity.pdbx_description
1 polymer ?
#
loop_
_entity_poly.entity_id
_entity_poly.type
_entity_poly.pdbx_seq_one_letter_code
_entity_poly.pdbx_strand_id
1 'polypeptide(L)'
;CIDEPQDLTDPSDVDLVIKIIGTVFAWFSIEDIFLKDHGIEAISIELCGTSLWCAKRLISALGRHIQIFDGKTNQLAKVSKDIIQLLIDFALQKSFRILECMPDDKKICTDAIELLSTLAYTTCRETSKSIYLYSYLTTINIDQIALRSSLLKVLIQFGSIINDEGKQQILHEMILIPIKEKFMSVCEEPIATSENVKDLLEYFCAIADATQKCLADFLFG
;
A
#
# COMPACT_ATOMS: atom_id res chain seq x y z
N CYS A 1 30.98 5.68 -23.93
CA CYS A 1 29.75 6.28 -24.44
C CYS A 1 28.91 5.19 -25.07
N ILE A 2 27.60 5.36 -25.14
CA ILE A 2 26.77 4.53 -26.03
C ILE A 2 26.95 5.16 -27.40
N ASP A 3 27.55 4.43 -28.33
CA ASP A 3 28.01 4.97 -29.60
C ASP A 3 26.92 4.85 -30.69
N GLU A 4 25.97 3.92 -30.59
CA GLU A 4 24.80 3.84 -31.47
C GLU A 4 23.48 3.58 -30.71
N PRO A 5 22.34 4.20 -31.10
CA PRO A 5 21.03 3.95 -30.49
C PRO A 5 20.55 2.49 -30.61
N GLN A 6 21.13 1.73 -31.54
CA GLN A 6 20.84 0.31 -31.75
C GLN A 6 21.57 -0.61 -30.76
N ASP A 7 22.58 -0.12 -30.02
CA ASP A 7 23.20 -0.89 -28.92
C ASP A 7 22.26 -1.02 -27.70
N LEU A 8 21.14 -0.29 -27.70
CA LEU A 8 19.99 -0.47 -26.81
C LEU A 8 19.00 -1.52 -27.35
N THR A 9 19.40 -2.40 -28.27
CA THR A 9 18.58 -3.57 -28.59
C THR A 9 18.58 -4.50 -27.39
N ASP A 10 17.47 -4.52 -26.67
CA ASP A 10 17.22 -5.50 -25.62
C ASP A 10 17.55 -6.92 -26.12
N PRO A 11 18.07 -7.81 -25.25
CA PRO A 11 18.20 -9.21 -25.57
C PRO A 11 16.85 -9.76 -26.09
N SER A 12 16.89 -10.59 -27.14
CA SER A 12 15.72 -11.28 -27.69
C SER A 12 14.98 -12.15 -26.67
N ASP A 13 15.65 -12.44 -25.55
CA ASP A 13 15.26 -13.48 -24.61
C ASP A 13 14.46 -12.94 -23.41
N VAL A 14 14.28 -11.61 -23.29
CA VAL A 14 13.47 -11.02 -22.22
C VAL A 14 12.02 -10.86 -22.68
N ASP A 15 11.10 -11.49 -21.95
CA ASP A 15 9.67 -11.41 -22.21
C ASP A 15 9.17 -9.95 -22.23
N LEU A 16 8.36 -9.60 -23.22
CA LEU A 16 7.84 -8.24 -23.42
C LEU A 16 7.07 -7.72 -22.21
N VAL A 17 6.35 -8.59 -21.50
CA VAL A 17 5.63 -8.23 -20.27
C VAL A 17 6.61 -7.79 -19.19
N ILE A 18 7.72 -8.50 -19.04
CA ILE A 18 8.77 -8.14 -18.08
C ILE A 18 9.43 -6.81 -18.43
N LYS A 19 9.65 -6.53 -19.72
CA LYS A 19 10.16 -5.22 -20.18
C LYS A 19 9.21 -4.07 -19.85
N ILE A 20 7.91 -4.27 -20.07
CA ILE A 20 6.88 -3.27 -19.73
C ILE A 20 6.88 -3.01 -18.23
N ILE A 21 6.92 -4.07 -17.41
CA ILE A 21 6.99 -3.94 -15.94
C ILE A 21 8.26 -3.18 -15.54
N GLY A 22 9.42 -3.59 -16.05
CA GLY A 22 10.69 -2.93 -15.75
C GLY A 22 10.68 -1.44 -16.10
N THR A 23 10.14 -1.09 -17.26
CA THR A 23 10.04 0.30 -17.73
C THR A 23 9.14 1.14 -16.82
N VAL A 24 7.94 0.62 -16.49
CA VAL A 24 7.01 1.32 -15.61
C VAL A 24 7.61 1.52 -14.21
N PHE A 25 8.26 0.49 -13.65
CA PHE A 25 8.86 0.59 -12.32
C PHE A 25 10.17 1.40 -12.29
N ALA A 26 10.91 1.49 -13.39
CA ALA A 26 12.05 2.39 -13.51
C ALA A 26 11.62 3.86 -13.45
N TRP A 27 10.55 4.21 -14.17
CA TRP A 27 9.94 5.53 -14.02
C TRP A 27 9.41 5.76 -12.61
N PHE A 28 8.73 4.77 -12.03
CA PHE A 28 8.10 4.89 -10.73
C PHE A 28 9.13 5.11 -9.62
N SER A 29 10.32 4.49 -9.75
CA SER A 29 11.45 4.68 -8.85
C SER A 29 12.12 6.05 -8.98
N ILE A 30 12.28 6.56 -10.21
CA ILE A 30 12.77 7.93 -10.44
C ILE A 30 11.86 8.93 -9.73
N GLU A 31 10.55 8.77 -9.87
CA GLU A 31 9.58 9.63 -9.19
C GLU A 31 9.63 9.49 -7.65
N ASP A 32 9.86 8.29 -7.10
CA ASP A 32 10.10 8.12 -5.65
C ASP A 32 11.34 8.85 -5.17
N ILE A 33 12.44 8.78 -5.93
CA ILE A 33 13.69 9.47 -5.61
C ILE A 33 13.47 10.97 -5.59
N PHE A 34 12.82 11.53 -6.62
CA PHE A 34 12.52 12.97 -6.65
C PHE A 34 11.62 13.39 -5.49
N LEU A 35 10.57 12.62 -5.19
CA LEU A 35 9.69 12.91 -4.05
C LEU A 35 10.46 12.89 -2.73
N LYS A 36 11.34 11.91 -2.54
CA LYS A 36 12.14 11.76 -1.32
C LYS A 36 13.15 12.90 -1.14
N ASP A 37 13.90 13.21 -2.19
CA ASP A 37 15.08 14.09 -2.09
C ASP A 37 14.73 15.58 -2.31
N HIS A 38 13.63 15.85 -3.02
CA HIS A 38 13.26 17.19 -3.45
C HIS A 38 11.81 17.58 -3.16
N GLY A 39 11.03 16.68 -2.55
CA GLY A 39 9.67 16.95 -2.11
C GLY A 39 8.63 17.00 -3.24
N ILE A 40 7.43 17.48 -2.89
CA ILE A 40 6.24 17.46 -3.75
C ILE A 40 6.45 18.27 -5.04
N GLU A 41 7.15 19.40 -4.95
CA GLU A 41 7.35 20.32 -6.08
C GLU A 41 8.19 19.71 -7.22
N ALA A 42 8.94 18.65 -6.94
CA ALA A 42 9.79 17.97 -7.91
C ALA A 42 9.06 16.90 -8.73
N ILE A 43 7.79 16.61 -8.43
CA ILE A 43 7.02 15.60 -9.16
C ILE A 43 5.69 16.17 -9.70
N SER A 44 5.16 15.53 -10.75
CA SER A 44 3.81 15.79 -11.21
C SER A 44 2.82 14.87 -10.50
N ILE A 45 1.82 15.43 -9.83
CA ILE A 45 0.80 14.67 -9.09
C ILE A 45 -0.04 13.80 -10.03
N GLU A 46 -0.38 14.30 -11.21
CA GLU A 46 -1.13 13.54 -12.22
C GLU A 46 -0.33 12.34 -12.75
N LEU A 47 0.98 12.56 -12.89
CA LEU A 47 1.91 11.53 -13.28
C LEU A 47 2.04 10.45 -12.20
N CYS A 48 2.18 10.87 -10.95
CA CYS A 48 2.24 10.01 -9.78
C CYS A 48 0.99 9.14 -9.65
N GLY A 49 -0.21 9.71 -9.86
CA GLY A 49 -1.46 8.96 -9.90
C GLY A 49 -1.46 7.88 -10.99
N THR A 50 -0.94 8.22 -12.18
CA THR A 50 -0.79 7.25 -13.28
C THR A 50 0.20 6.15 -12.92
N SER A 51 1.33 6.49 -12.29
CA SER A 51 2.35 5.54 -11.83
C SER A 51 1.75 4.52 -10.83
N LEU A 52 1.01 5.01 -9.83
CA LEU A 52 0.32 4.19 -8.82
C LEU A 52 -0.69 3.26 -9.45
N TRP A 53 -1.51 3.78 -10.37
CA TRP A 53 -2.52 3.01 -11.08
C TRP A 53 -1.90 1.90 -11.93
N CYS A 54 -0.82 2.21 -12.66
CA CYS A 54 -0.07 1.22 -13.44
C CYS A 54 0.53 0.14 -12.52
N ALA A 55 1.20 0.53 -11.45
CA ALA A 55 1.79 -0.40 -10.48
C ALA A 55 0.74 -1.33 -9.87
N LYS A 56 -0.42 -0.78 -9.47
CA LYS A 56 -1.57 -1.54 -8.96
C LYS A 56 -1.99 -2.63 -9.95
N ARG A 57 -2.18 -2.29 -11.23
CA ARG A 57 -2.62 -3.26 -12.25
C ARG A 57 -1.56 -4.32 -12.53
N LEU A 58 -0.30 -3.92 -12.66
CA LEU A 58 0.79 -4.83 -12.96
C LEU A 58 1.02 -5.82 -11.81
N ILE A 59 1.11 -5.33 -10.56
CA ILE A 59 1.26 -6.18 -9.38
C ILE A 59 0.07 -7.12 -9.23
N SER A 60 -1.16 -6.63 -9.43
CA SER A 60 -2.36 -7.46 -9.37
C SER A 60 -2.34 -8.58 -10.43
N ALA A 61 -1.97 -8.25 -11.66
CA ALA A 61 -1.86 -9.22 -12.75
C ALA A 61 -0.79 -10.27 -12.47
N LEU A 62 0.40 -9.86 -12.00
CA LEU A 62 1.48 -10.75 -11.62
C LEU A 62 1.08 -11.67 -10.46
N GLY A 63 0.49 -11.11 -9.41
CA GLY A 63 0.02 -11.88 -8.25
C GLY A 63 -0.96 -12.99 -8.66
N ARG A 64 -1.96 -12.66 -9.48
CA ARG A 64 -2.91 -13.65 -10.02
C ARG A 64 -2.23 -14.67 -10.93
N HIS A 65 -1.29 -14.23 -11.77
CA HIS A 65 -0.56 -15.13 -12.67
C HIS A 65 0.25 -16.16 -11.87
N ILE A 66 0.96 -15.72 -10.83
CA ILE A 66 1.73 -16.56 -9.92
C ILE A 66 0.86 -17.60 -9.21
N GLN A 67 -0.37 -17.22 -8.82
CA GLN A 67 -1.31 -18.11 -8.15
C GLN A 67 -1.87 -19.19 -9.08
N ILE A 68 -2.11 -18.86 -10.36
CA ILE A 68 -2.69 -19.79 -11.34
C ILE A 68 -1.65 -20.79 -11.86
N PHE A 69 -0.38 -20.39 -11.98
CA PHE A 69 0.66 -21.22 -12.62
C PHE A 69 1.74 -21.71 -11.62
N ASP A 70 1.89 -23.04 -11.52
CA ASP A 70 2.87 -23.76 -10.66
C ASP A 70 4.35 -23.58 -11.11
N GLY A 71 4.66 -22.66 -12.02
CA GLY A 71 6.06 -22.30 -12.37
C GLY A 71 6.92 -23.39 -13.03
N LYS A 72 6.45 -24.64 -13.16
CA LYS A 72 7.24 -25.74 -13.75
C LYS A 72 7.33 -25.69 -15.27
N THR A 73 6.40 -25.02 -15.95
CA THR A 73 6.32 -24.99 -17.43
C THR A 73 6.20 -23.59 -18.02
N ASN A 74 6.03 -22.54 -17.20
CA ASN A 74 5.84 -21.17 -17.67
C ASN A 74 6.99 -20.28 -17.18
N GLN A 75 7.84 -19.82 -18.12
CA GLN A 75 8.98 -18.95 -17.83
C GLN A 75 8.56 -17.60 -17.28
N LEU A 76 7.47 -17.00 -17.78
CA LEU A 76 6.94 -15.74 -17.25
C LEU A 76 6.53 -15.89 -15.79
N ALA A 77 5.87 -16.99 -15.43
CA ALA A 77 5.48 -17.25 -14.04
C ALA A 77 6.71 -17.41 -13.12
N LYS A 78 7.80 -18.01 -13.61
CA LYS A 78 9.06 -18.13 -12.87
C LYS A 78 9.68 -16.75 -12.63
N VAL A 79 9.90 -15.97 -13.70
CA VAL A 79 10.46 -14.62 -13.57
C VAL A 79 9.57 -13.73 -12.71
N SER A 80 8.24 -13.84 -12.84
CA SER A 80 7.29 -13.11 -12.00
C SER A 80 7.50 -13.42 -10.51
N LYS A 81 7.69 -14.69 -10.13
CA LYS A 81 7.99 -15.10 -8.75
C LYS A 81 9.30 -14.51 -8.25
N ASP A 82 10.30 -14.39 -9.13
CA ASP A 82 11.61 -13.87 -8.78
C ASP A 82 11.59 -12.35 -8.53
N ILE A 83 10.71 -11.60 -9.21
CA ILE A 83 10.66 -10.13 -9.09
C ILE A 83 9.54 -9.60 -8.17
N ILE A 84 8.47 -10.37 -7.93
CA ILE A 84 7.25 -9.83 -7.28
C ILE A 84 7.51 -9.23 -5.91
N GLN A 85 8.40 -9.82 -5.11
CA GLN A 85 8.71 -9.30 -3.77
C GLN A 85 9.34 -7.91 -3.84
N LEU A 86 10.26 -7.70 -4.79
CA LEU A 86 10.90 -6.41 -5.02
C LEU A 86 9.86 -5.33 -5.37
N LEU A 87 8.90 -5.67 -6.25
CA LEU A 87 7.85 -4.75 -6.65
C LEU A 87 6.91 -4.40 -5.49
N ILE A 88 6.60 -5.38 -4.63
CA ILE A 88 5.76 -5.19 -3.44
C ILE A 88 6.47 -4.29 -2.42
N ASP A 89 7.74 -4.59 -2.11
CA ASP A 89 8.52 -3.81 -1.14
C ASP A 89 8.63 -2.35 -1.60
N PHE A 90 8.88 -2.13 -2.89
CA PHE A 90 8.89 -0.80 -3.47
C PHE A 90 7.51 -0.12 -3.47
N ALA A 91 6.44 -0.84 -3.81
CA ALA A 91 5.09 -0.31 -3.78
C ALA A 91 4.64 0.10 -2.36
N LEU A 92 5.04 -0.67 -1.34
CA LEU A 92 4.86 -0.28 0.06
C LEU A 92 5.59 1.03 0.35
N GLN A 93 6.90 1.08 0.08
CA GLN A 93 7.71 2.28 0.31
C GLN A 93 7.10 3.53 -0.31
N LYS A 94 6.79 3.47 -1.61
CA LYS A 94 6.27 4.61 -2.36
C LYS A 94 4.90 5.05 -1.85
N SER A 95 4.00 4.10 -1.55
CA SER A 95 2.65 4.42 -1.07
C SER A 95 2.70 5.10 0.30
N PHE A 96 3.49 4.56 1.24
CA PHE A 96 3.63 5.16 2.56
C PHE A 96 4.34 6.52 2.50
N ARG A 97 5.34 6.70 1.63
CA ARG A 97 5.96 8.02 1.39
C ARG A 97 4.96 9.04 0.87
N ILE A 98 4.05 8.66 -0.03
CA ILE A 98 2.99 9.57 -0.50
C ILE A 98 2.08 9.98 0.65
N LEU A 99 1.67 9.02 1.50
CA LEU A 99 0.83 9.31 2.66
C LEU A 99 1.52 10.23 3.67
N GLU A 100 2.85 10.16 3.79
CA GLU A 100 3.66 11.04 4.63
C GLU A 100 3.85 12.43 4.01
N CYS A 101 4.20 12.50 2.72
CA CYS A 101 4.53 13.76 2.06
C CYS A 101 3.30 14.55 1.60
N MET A 102 2.19 13.89 1.27
CA MET A 102 1.00 14.50 0.69
C MET A 102 -0.30 14.12 1.42
N PRO A 103 -0.35 14.18 2.76
CA PRO A 103 -1.46 13.62 3.56
C PRO A 103 -2.82 14.28 3.25
N ASP A 104 -2.83 15.52 2.78
CA ASP A 104 -4.04 16.30 2.50
C ASP A 104 -4.58 16.12 1.07
N ASP A 105 -3.79 15.60 0.13
CA ASP A 105 -4.22 15.39 -1.25
C ASP A 105 -5.04 14.10 -1.36
N LYS A 106 -6.37 14.26 -1.37
CA LYS A 106 -7.31 13.15 -1.42
C LYS A 106 -7.17 12.29 -2.68
N LYS A 107 -6.78 12.87 -3.82
CA LYS A 107 -6.72 12.10 -5.07
C LYS A 107 -5.53 11.14 -5.00
N ILE A 108 -4.35 11.66 -4.71
CA ILE A 108 -3.13 10.84 -4.67
C ILE A 108 -3.13 9.86 -3.48
N CYS A 109 -3.67 10.29 -2.33
CA CYS A 109 -3.88 9.39 -1.19
C CYS A 109 -4.84 8.25 -1.54
N THR A 110 -5.89 8.50 -2.34
CA THR A 110 -6.79 7.43 -2.80
C THR A 110 -6.04 6.42 -3.64
N ASP A 111 -5.26 6.88 -4.62
CA ASP A 111 -4.48 6.00 -5.50
C ASP A 111 -3.45 5.16 -4.72
N ALA A 112 -2.78 5.77 -3.72
CA ALA A 112 -1.84 5.08 -2.84
C ALA A 112 -2.54 4.04 -1.95
N ILE A 113 -3.67 4.39 -1.32
CA ILE A 113 -4.45 3.47 -0.48
C ILE A 113 -5.00 2.31 -1.32
N GLU A 114 -5.43 2.56 -2.55
CA GLU A 114 -5.89 1.53 -3.48
C GLU A 114 -4.79 0.55 -3.87
N LEU A 115 -3.56 1.04 -4.06
CA LEU A 115 -2.39 0.19 -4.27
C LEU A 115 -2.14 -0.67 -3.03
N LEU A 116 -2.08 -0.07 -1.84
CA LEU A 116 -1.89 -0.81 -0.59
C LEU A 116 -2.97 -1.88 -0.36
N SER A 117 -4.24 -1.57 -0.62
CA SER A 117 -5.33 -2.55 -0.52
C SER A 117 -5.16 -3.70 -1.52
N THR A 118 -4.64 -3.41 -2.72
CA THR A 118 -4.28 -4.45 -3.69
C THR A 118 -3.17 -5.36 -3.16
N LEU A 119 -2.17 -4.81 -2.48
CA LEU A 119 -1.11 -5.58 -1.84
C LEU A 119 -1.65 -6.47 -0.72
N ALA A 120 -2.56 -5.94 0.10
CA ALA A 120 -3.17 -6.66 1.22
C ALA A 120 -4.10 -7.80 0.77
N TYR A 121 -4.74 -7.69 -0.40
CA TYR A 121 -5.72 -8.67 -0.86
C TYR A 121 -5.22 -9.59 -1.98
N THR A 122 -4.63 -9.03 -3.04
CA THR A 122 -4.27 -9.82 -4.24
C THR A 122 -2.93 -10.53 -4.07
N THR A 123 -1.99 -9.92 -3.37
CA THR A 123 -0.63 -10.46 -3.13
C THR A 123 -0.36 -10.68 -1.64
N CYS A 124 -1.40 -11.00 -0.86
CA CYS A 124 -1.32 -11.08 0.60
C CYS A 124 -0.16 -11.95 1.12
N ARG A 125 0.10 -13.09 0.46
CA ARG A 125 1.16 -14.04 0.83
C ARG A 125 2.56 -13.47 0.62
N GLU A 126 2.76 -12.71 -0.44
CA GLU A 126 4.04 -12.07 -0.73
C GLU A 126 4.19 -10.80 0.12
N THR A 127 3.11 -10.04 0.30
CA THR A 127 3.10 -8.84 1.14
C THR A 127 3.41 -9.16 2.60
N SER A 128 2.91 -10.27 3.15
CA SER A 128 3.21 -10.68 4.53
C SER A 128 4.67 -11.06 4.78
N LYS A 129 5.44 -11.33 3.71
CA LYS A 129 6.88 -11.61 3.80
C LYS A 129 7.74 -10.35 3.76
N SER A 130 7.16 -9.19 3.45
CA SER A 130 7.91 -7.95 3.38
C SER A 130 8.46 -7.61 4.76
N ILE A 131 9.78 -7.47 4.85
CA ILE A 131 10.46 -7.07 6.09
C ILE A 131 10.19 -5.60 6.45
N TYR A 132 9.74 -4.80 5.48
CA TYR A 132 9.50 -3.37 5.65
C TYR A 132 8.07 -3.05 6.08
N LEU A 133 7.11 -3.94 5.79
CA LEU A 133 5.67 -3.70 6.03
C LEU A 133 5.42 -3.20 7.46
N TYR A 134 5.92 -3.92 8.45
CA TYR A 134 5.67 -3.56 9.85
C TYR A 134 6.24 -2.19 10.23
N SER A 135 7.43 -1.83 9.72
CA SER A 135 8.03 -0.52 9.97
C SER A 135 7.18 0.62 9.40
N TYR A 136 6.54 0.41 8.26
CA TYR A 136 5.65 1.41 7.68
C TYR A 136 4.34 1.52 8.47
N LEU A 137 3.81 0.39 8.94
CA LEU A 137 2.57 0.39 9.72
C LEU A 137 2.71 1.10 11.07
N THR A 138 3.87 1.02 11.73
CA THR A 138 4.06 1.64 13.05
C THR A 138 4.48 3.11 13.00
N THR A 139 4.83 3.63 11.83
CA THR A 139 5.27 5.02 11.66
C THR A 139 4.19 5.93 11.10
N ILE A 140 3.11 5.36 10.52
CA ILE A 140 2.05 6.15 9.92
C ILE A 140 1.17 6.83 10.98
N ASN A 141 0.94 8.12 10.83
CA ASN A 141 0.00 8.87 11.65
C ASN A 141 -1.37 8.96 10.94
N ILE A 142 -2.32 8.12 11.36
CA ILE A 142 -3.65 8.01 10.75
C ILE A 142 -4.39 9.35 10.81
N ASP A 143 -4.28 10.10 11.92
CA ASP A 143 -5.06 11.31 12.14
C ASP A 143 -4.66 12.47 11.22
N GLN A 144 -3.45 12.44 10.66
CA GLN A 144 -2.96 13.47 9.76
C GLN A 144 -3.43 13.29 8.31
N ILE A 145 -3.96 12.12 7.94
CA ILE A 145 -4.26 11.78 6.55
C ILE A 145 -5.72 12.10 6.20
N ALA A 146 -5.98 12.77 5.08
CA ALA A 146 -7.35 13.18 4.71
C ALA A 146 -8.33 12.00 4.48
N LEU A 147 -7.81 10.79 4.26
CA LEU A 147 -8.57 9.56 3.99
C LEU A 147 -8.45 8.51 5.10
N ARG A 148 -8.51 8.95 6.36
CA ARG A 148 -8.34 8.11 7.57
C ARG A 148 -9.12 6.81 7.53
N SER A 149 -10.41 6.88 7.24
CA SER A 149 -11.31 5.72 7.21
C SER A 149 -10.91 4.68 6.14
N SER A 150 -10.41 5.12 4.98
CA SER A 150 -9.94 4.22 3.93
C SER A 150 -8.59 3.60 4.29
N LEU A 151 -7.68 4.39 4.86
CA LEU A 151 -6.40 3.90 5.36
C LEU A 151 -6.61 2.88 6.48
N LEU A 152 -7.51 3.16 7.42
CA LEU A 152 -7.82 2.28 8.53
C LEU A 152 -8.23 0.88 8.05
N LYS A 153 -9.07 0.80 7.00
CA LYS A 153 -9.44 -0.49 6.38
C LYS A 153 -8.22 -1.26 5.90
N VAL A 154 -7.27 -0.58 5.27
CA VAL A 154 -6.03 -1.19 4.76
C VAL A 154 -5.12 -1.66 5.91
N LEU A 155 -5.00 -0.87 6.98
CA LEU A 155 -4.20 -1.26 8.15
C LEU A 155 -4.77 -2.52 8.82
N ILE A 156 -6.09 -2.63 8.91
CA ILE A 156 -6.77 -3.83 9.42
C ILE A 156 -6.50 -5.03 8.51
N GLN A 157 -6.59 -4.84 7.18
CA GLN A 157 -6.24 -5.88 6.21
C GLN A 157 -4.78 -6.33 6.36
N PHE A 158 -3.84 -5.41 6.58
CA PHE A 158 -2.44 -5.78 6.83
C PHE A 158 -2.26 -6.54 8.15
N GLY A 159 -2.92 -6.13 9.22
CA GLY A 159 -2.91 -6.87 10.48
C GLY A 159 -3.37 -8.32 10.31
N SER A 160 -4.37 -8.56 9.46
CA SER A 160 -4.88 -9.92 9.19
C SER A 160 -3.90 -10.84 8.46
N ILE A 161 -2.93 -10.30 7.72
CA ILE A 161 -1.95 -11.08 6.95
C ILE A 161 -0.60 -11.22 7.67
N ILE A 162 -0.38 -10.45 8.73
CA ILE A 162 0.83 -10.53 9.56
C ILE A 162 0.73 -11.74 10.46
N ASN A 163 1.70 -12.65 10.35
CA ASN A 163 1.76 -13.88 11.15
C ASN A 163 2.68 -13.71 12.36
N ASP A 164 2.40 -12.72 13.19
CA ASP A 164 3.18 -12.36 14.39
C ASP A 164 2.25 -11.69 15.40
N GLU A 165 1.90 -12.41 16.46
CA GLU A 165 0.95 -11.95 17.49
C GLU A 165 1.42 -10.67 18.18
N GLY A 166 2.73 -10.52 18.41
CA GLY A 166 3.28 -9.32 19.05
C GLY A 166 3.13 -8.09 18.16
N LYS A 167 3.36 -8.23 16.85
CA LYS A 167 3.12 -7.16 15.87
C LYS A 167 1.63 -6.84 15.74
N GLN A 168 0.79 -7.87 15.73
CA GLN A 168 -0.67 -7.71 15.68
C GLN A 168 -1.20 -6.97 16.92
N GLN A 169 -0.69 -7.26 18.11
CA GLN A 169 -1.05 -6.55 19.34
C GLN A 169 -0.72 -5.05 19.25
N ILE A 170 0.46 -4.71 18.74
CA ILE A 170 0.85 -3.30 18.56
C ILE A 170 -0.06 -2.59 17.54
N LEU A 171 -0.47 -3.29 16.47
CA LEU A 171 -1.43 -2.75 15.50
C LEU A 171 -2.82 -2.57 16.11
N HIS A 172 -3.28 -3.50 16.94
CA HIS A 172 -4.51 -3.36 17.71
C HIS A 172 -4.47 -2.08 18.56
N GLU A 173 -3.36 -1.87 19.29
CA GLU A 173 -3.21 -0.70 20.16
C GLU A 173 -3.21 0.60 19.36
N MET A 174 -2.45 0.66 18.27
CA MET A 174 -2.39 1.80 17.37
C MET A 174 -3.74 2.15 16.74
N ILE A 175 -4.59 1.15 16.48
CA ILE A 175 -5.89 1.33 15.81
C ILE A 175 -7.00 1.64 16.84
N LEU A 176 -7.19 0.80 17.85
CA LEU A 176 -8.37 0.86 18.71
C LEU A 176 -8.21 1.81 19.89
N ILE A 177 -7.00 2.01 20.44
CA ILE A 177 -6.81 2.92 21.59
C ILE A 177 -7.22 4.36 21.23
N PRO A 178 -6.75 4.96 20.12
CA PRO A 178 -7.13 6.33 19.77
C PRO A 178 -8.65 6.49 19.55
N ILE A 179 -9.28 5.49 18.94
CA ILE A 179 -10.73 5.48 18.69
C ILE A 179 -11.50 5.41 20.02
N LYS A 180 -11.05 4.55 20.95
CA LYS A 180 -11.63 4.44 22.30
C LYS A 180 -11.50 5.74 23.06
N GLU A 181 -10.32 6.36 23.08
CA GLU A 181 -10.08 7.63 23.76
C GLU A 181 -10.95 8.75 23.18
N LYS A 182 -11.04 8.84 21.85
CA LYS A 182 -11.92 9.80 21.16
C LYS A 182 -13.39 9.56 21.52
N PHE A 183 -13.84 8.30 21.58
CA PHE A 183 -15.20 7.96 22.01
C PHE A 183 -15.47 8.40 23.45
N MET A 184 -14.55 8.11 24.39
CA MET A 184 -14.71 8.48 25.80
C MET A 184 -14.78 10.00 25.97
N SER A 185 -13.89 10.75 25.31
CA SER A 185 -13.91 12.22 25.34
C SER A 185 -15.23 12.80 24.84
N VAL A 186 -15.79 12.26 23.75
CA VAL A 186 -17.10 12.68 23.22
C VAL A 186 -18.24 12.38 24.20
N CYS A 187 -18.14 11.30 24.98
CA CYS A 187 -19.15 10.95 25.99
C CYS A 187 -19.08 11.83 27.24
N GLU A 188 -17.87 12.22 27.65
CA GLU A 188 -17.63 13.04 28.85
C GLU A 188 -17.93 14.53 28.62
N GLU A 189 -17.73 15.04 27.40
CA GLU A 189 -18.00 16.43 27.03
C GLU A 189 -19.13 16.52 25.99
N PRO A 190 -20.40 16.71 26.40
CA PRO A 190 -21.54 16.81 25.47
C PRO A 190 -21.55 18.06 24.57
N ILE A 191 -20.49 18.88 24.60
CA ILE A 191 -20.21 19.97 23.65
C ILE A 191 -19.40 19.44 22.44
N ALA A 192 -19.17 18.12 22.35
CA ALA A 192 -18.58 17.49 21.18
C ALA A 192 -19.25 18.02 19.89
N THR A 193 -18.44 18.57 19.00
CA THR A 193 -18.92 19.09 17.72
C THR A 193 -19.53 17.92 16.93
N SER A 194 -20.55 18.21 16.11
CA SER A 194 -21.16 17.21 15.21
C SER A 194 -20.12 16.52 14.31
N GLU A 195 -19.00 17.19 14.06
CA GLU A 195 -17.85 16.68 13.31
C GLU A 195 -17.09 15.57 14.06
N ASN A 196 -16.87 15.71 15.37
CA ASN A 196 -16.22 14.68 16.18
C ASN A 196 -17.03 13.37 16.20
N VAL A 197 -18.36 13.49 16.31
CA VAL A 197 -19.27 12.33 16.28
C VAL A 197 -19.28 11.69 14.89
N LYS A 198 -19.30 12.50 13.82
CA LYS A 198 -19.24 12.02 12.44
C LYS A 198 -17.96 11.22 12.18
N ASP A 199 -16.80 11.79 12.51
CA ASP A 199 -15.51 11.12 12.36
C ASP A 199 -15.47 9.77 13.07
N LEU A 200 -16.01 9.71 14.29
CA LEU A 200 -16.04 8.50 15.10
C LEU A 200 -16.94 7.42 14.49
N LEU A 201 -18.10 7.80 13.95
CA LEU A 201 -18.96 6.89 13.20
C LEU A 201 -18.27 6.38 11.93
N GLU A 202 -17.53 7.23 11.22
CA GLU A 202 -16.76 6.82 10.05
C GLU A 202 -15.67 5.79 10.42
N TYR A 203 -15.00 5.94 11.57
CA TYR A 203 -14.05 4.94 12.07
C TYR A 203 -14.72 3.60 12.40
N PHE A 204 -15.86 3.60 13.08
CA PHE A 204 -16.58 2.36 13.37
C PHE A 204 -17.08 1.67 12.10
N CYS A 205 -17.60 2.43 11.14
CA CYS A 205 -17.97 1.90 9.82
C CYS A 205 -16.74 1.31 9.11
N ALA A 206 -15.58 1.96 9.19
CA ALA A 206 -14.35 1.46 8.59
C ALA A 206 -13.89 0.14 9.19
N ILE A 207 -13.94 0.01 10.52
CA ILE A 207 -13.62 -1.24 11.22
C ILE A 207 -14.58 -2.35 10.80
N ALA A 208 -15.89 -2.10 10.86
CA ALA A 208 -16.92 -3.08 10.51
C ALA A 208 -16.80 -3.55 9.05
N ASP A 209 -16.56 -2.62 8.12
CA ASP A 209 -16.34 -2.95 6.71
C ASP A 209 -15.08 -3.81 6.49
N ALA A 210 -14.02 -3.55 7.25
CA ALA A 210 -12.75 -4.26 7.11
C ALA A 210 -12.85 -5.67 7.70
N THR A 211 -13.44 -5.81 8.89
CA THR A 211 -13.61 -7.10 9.59
C THR A 211 -14.54 -8.05 8.83
N GLN A 212 -15.44 -7.53 7.99
CA GLN A 212 -16.24 -8.35 7.07
C GLN A 212 -15.38 -8.97 5.93
N LYS A 213 -14.27 -8.32 5.56
CA LYS A 213 -13.46 -8.67 4.38
C LYS A 213 -12.21 -9.47 4.70
N CYS A 214 -11.77 -9.49 5.95
CA CYS A 214 -10.60 -10.24 6.40
C CYS A 214 -10.77 -10.79 7.82
N LEU A 215 -9.98 -11.81 8.17
CA LEU A 215 -9.91 -12.33 9.55
C LEU A 215 -9.16 -11.32 10.44
N ALA A 216 -9.91 -10.41 11.05
CA ALA A 216 -9.39 -9.35 11.91
C ALA A 216 -9.50 -9.72 13.40
N ASP A 217 -9.34 -11.00 13.73
CA ASP A 217 -9.48 -11.52 15.10
C ASP A 217 -8.53 -10.83 16.09
N PHE A 218 -7.38 -10.37 15.61
CA PHE A 218 -6.41 -9.61 16.39
C PHE A 218 -6.94 -8.29 16.96
N LEU A 219 -8.05 -7.75 16.43
CA LEU A 219 -8.69 -6.56 16.99
C LEU A 219 -9.56 -6.86 18.22
N PHE A 220 -9.90 -8.13 18.45
CA PHE A 220 -10.86 -8.54 19.48
C PHE A 220 -10.30 -9.58 20.47
N GLY A 221 -9.04 -9.97 20.28
CA GLY A 221 -8.31 -10.96 21.09
C GLY A 221 -7.73 -10.40 22.38
#